data_AF-A0A3D5ZHV6-F1
#
_entry.id   AF-A0A3D5ZHV6-F1
#
_cell.length_a   1.000
_cell.length_b   1.000
_cell.length_c   1.000
_cell.angle_alpha   90.00
_cell.angle_beta   90.00
_cell.angle_gamma   90.00
#
_symmetry.space_group_name_H-M   'P 1'
#
loop_
_entity.id
_entity.type
_entity.pdbx_description
1 polymer ?
#
loop_
_entity_poly.entity_id
_entity_poly.type
_entity_poly.pdbx_seq_one_letter_code
_entity_poly.pdbx_strand_id
1 'polypeptide(L)'
;EAPEYDREYSSPPSFPEFDGSGLENLPQASALLQLLSHPNHASRAPIFEQYDHLVGGETIIRPGQGDAAVVAIPDQRHGQNKGLAMTTDVNPRYCLLDPYHGAMQAVAETYRNLCAVGAKPLAITDNLNFGNPQRPEIMAQFVAAIKGIDAACRALDYPVVSGNVSLYNETDGRGIPPTPTIGGLGLVAHVDHALELATDNNPEGMVVMLLGGKGSHLGGSALVVDVLGRMEGPAPKTDLTKERAHGEFVRALHQEEKIMACHDISEGGIAMAMAELCMANDIGFAFQKTDWGMTNLFGEDQSRYLLVVDASIAEALSAHAKSLTFELEPLGAFTGRVLQLPDGSGLSLDEMKNNNMSGLDSLLKND
;
A
#
# COMPACT_ATOMS: atom_id res chain seq x y z
N GLU A 1 -33.04 -22.92 -11.36
CA GLU A 1 -31.81 -22.14 -11.60
C GLU A 1 -32.09 -21.11 -12.68
N ALA A 2 -31.50 -19.92 -12.57
CA ALA A 2 -31.57 -18.93 -13.65
C ALA A 2 -30.61 -19.33 -14.79
N PRO A 3 -30.78 -18.82 -16.02
CA PRO A 3 -29.85 -19.10 -17.11
C PRO A 3 -28.44 -18.57 -16.82
N GLU A 4 -27.42 -19.37 -17.12
CA GLU A 4 -26.02 -18.95 -17.17
C GLU A 4 -25.65 -18.50 -18.58
N TYR A 5 -24.76 -17.52 -18.68
CA TYR A 5 -24.37 -16.93 -19.96
C TYR A 5 -22.85 -16.98 -20.10
N ASP A 6 -22.37 -17.63 -21.15
CA ASP A 6 -21.00 -17.49 -21.64
C ASP A 6 -20.96 -16.33 -22.64
N ARG A 7 -20.32 -15.22 -22.24
CA ARG A 7 -20.32 -13.98 -23.02
C ARG A 7 -19.00 -13.85 -23.75
N GLU A 8 -19.07 -13.46 -25.03
CA GLU A 8 -17.89 -13.06 -25.77
C GLU A 8 -17.23 -11.85 -25.13
N TYR A 9 -15.89 -11.84 -25.11
CA TYR A 9 -15.09 -10.75 -24.59
C TYR A 9 -13.85 -10.53 -25.46
N SER A 10 -13.38 -9.27 -25.53
CA SER A 10 -12.22 -8.89 -26.33
C SER A 10 -10.90 -9.17 -25.60
N SER A 11 -9.77 -8.85 -26.22
CA SER A 11 -8.50 -8.79 -25.48
C SER A 11 -8.50 -7.63 -24.48
N PRO A 12 -7.80 -7.75 -23.34
CA PRO A 12 -7.56 -6.64 -22.42
C PRO A 12 -6.84 -5.47 -23.11
N PRO A 13 -6.96 -4.24 -22.56
CA PRO A 13 -6.23 -3.09 -23.07
C PRO A 13 -4.71 -3.28 -22.87
N SER A 14 -3.91 -2.61 -23.71
CA SER A 14 -2.45 -2.58 -23.61
C SER A 14 -1.99 -1.13 -23.74
N PHE A 15 -1.11 -0.70 -22.85
CA PHE A 15 -0.59 0.66 -22.81
C PHE A 15 0.91 0.67 -23.14
N PRO A 16 1.39 1.66 -23.90
CA PRO A 16 2.83 1.84 -24.11
C PRO A 16 3.49 2.24 -22.79
N GLU A 17 4.77 1.93 -22.65
CA GLU A 17 5.58 2.37 -21.50
C GLU A 17 5.61 3.89 -21.40
N PHE A 18 5.62 4.38 -20.16
CA PHE A 18 5.82 5.80 -19.89
C PHE A 18 7.27 6.18 -20.19
N ASP A 19 7.48 7.24 -20.97
CA ASP A 19 8.79 7.63 -21.50
C ASP A 19 9.62 8.51 -20.54
N GLY A 20 9.07 8.88 -19.39
CA GLY A 20 9.73 9.74 -18.40
C GLY A 20 9.65 11.24 -18.70
N SER A 21 8.98 11.65 -19.78
CA SER A 21 8.85 13.07 -20.14
C SER A 21 8.19 13.90 -19.04
N GLY A 22 8.69 15.11 -18.79
CA GLY A 22 8.13 16.04 -17.80
C GLY A 22 8.63 15.83 -16.37
N LEU A 23 9.51 14.85 -16.13
CA LEU A 23 10.14 14.62 -14.82
C LEU A 23 11.35 15.53 -14.59
N GLU A 24 12.03 15.95 -15.66
CA GLU A 24 13.33 16.62 -15.62
C GLU A 24 13.35 17.96 -14.88
N ASN A 25 12.18 18.62 -14.76
CA ASN A 25 12.05 19.94 -14.14
C ASN A 25 11.25 19.92 -12.82
N LEU A 26 10.85 18.74 -12.34
CA LEU A 26 9.99 18.60 -11.17
C LEU A 26 10.85 18.29 -9.93
N PRO A 27 11.00 19.22 -8.96
CA PRO A 27 11.72 18.94 -7.72
C PRO A 27 11.03 17.83 -6.92
N GLN A 28 11.81 16.96 -6.27
CA GLN A 28 11.27 15.81 -5.55
C GLN A 28 10.34 16.24 -4.41
N ALA A 29 10.72 17.28 -3.64
CA ALA A 29 9.88 17.81 -2.57
C ALA A 29 8.55 18.39 -3.08
N SER A 30 8.57 19.02 -4.26
CA SER A 30 7.35 19.56 -4.88
C SER A 30 6.39 18.45 -5.31
N ALA A 31 6.91 17.38 -5.91
CA ALA A 31 6.11 16.22 -6.29
C ALA A 31 5.49 15.53 -5.07
N LEU A 32 6.29 15.29 -4.03
CA LEU A 32 5.82 14.68 -2.79
C LEU A 32 4.76 15.54 -2.10
N LEU A 33 4.97 16.86 -2.03
CA LEU A 33 3.99 17.76 -1.42
C LEU A 33 2.66 17.77 -2.19
N GLN A 34 2.71 17.75 -3.53
CA GLN A 34 1.51 17.64 -4.36
C GLN A 34 0.76 16.33 -4.12
N LEU A 35 1.48 15.20 -3.98
CA LEU A 35 0.86 13.92 -3.63
C LEU A 35 0.22 13.97 -2.23
N LEU A 36 0.95 14.44 -1.22
CA LEU A 36 0.45 14.55 0.15
C LEU A 36 -0.85 15.38 0.22
N SER A 37 -0.96 16.44 -0.58
CA SER A 37 -2.17 17.29 -0.65
C SER A 37 -3.26 16.75 -1.57
N HIS A 38 -3.00 15.70 -2.34
CA HIS A 38 -3.96 15.20 -3.33
C HIS A 38 -5.08 14.39 -2.64
N PRO A 39 -6.36 14.57 -2.99
CA PRO A 39 -7.46 13.83 -2.37
C PRO A 39 -7.36 12.30 -2.43
N ASN A 40 -6.55 11.73 -3.34
CA ASN A 40 -6.32 10.27 -3.41
C ASN A 40 -5.32 9.76 -2.37
N HIS A 41 -4.45 10.62 -1.81
CA HIS A 41 -3.35 10.22 -0.91
C HIS A 41 -3.35 10.96 0.43
N ALA A 42 -4.10 12.07 0.52
CA ALA A 42 -4.25 12.85 1.72
C ALA A 42 -4.88 12.06 2.88
N SER A 43 -4.67 12.56 4.10
CA SER A 43 -5.20 11.96 5.33
C SER A 43 -6.70 11.70 5.25
N ARG A 44 -7.11 10.52 5.76
CA ARG A 44 -8.51 10.12 5.88
C ARG A 44 -9.13 10.52 7.22
N ALA A 45 -8.38 11.20 8.08
CA ALA A 45 -8.83 11.60 9.42
C ALA A 45 -10.18 12.34 9.44
N PRO A 46 -10.44 13.33 8.55
CA PRO A 46 -11.74 14.00 8.53
C PRO A 46 -12.94 13.07 8.27
N ILE A 47 -12.71 11.88 7.68
CA ILE A 47 -13.73 10.86 7.48
C ILE A 47 -13.86 10.00 8.73
N PHE A 48 -12.78 9.37 9.19
CA PHE A 48 -12.87 8.39 10.27
C PHE A 48 -13.09 9.00 11.66
N GLU A 49 -12.73 10.27 11.87
CA GLU A 49 -13.00 11.00 13.12
C GLU A 49 -14.49 11.26 13.35
N GLN A 50 -15.33 11.09 12.32
CA GLN A 50 -16.78 11.14 12.46
C GLN A 50 -17.38 9.88 13.09
N TYR A 51 -16.59 8.80 13.19
CA TYR A 51 -17.02 7.52 13.73
C TYR A 51 -16.30 7.20 15.03
N ASP A 52 -17.00 6.53 15.93
CA ASP A 52 -16.39 5.98 17.12
C ASP A 52 -15.55 4.74 16.77
N HIS A 53 -14.30 4.74 17.22
CA HIS A 53 -13.35 3.63 17.05
C HIS A 53 -12.80 3.14 18.41
N LEU A 54 -13.45 3.53 19.51
CA LEU A 54 -12.98 3.28 20.90
C LEU A 54 -13.96 2.43 21.72
N VAL A 55 -15.25 2.40 21.35
CA VAL A 55 -16.28 1.63 22.04
C VAL A 55 -15.91 0.15 22.02
N GLY A 56 -15.94 -0.46 23.20
CA GLY A 56 -15.49 -1.83 23.43
C GLY A 56 -14.05 -1.93 23.94
N GLY A 57 -13.20 -0.92 23.68
CA GLY A 57 -11.82 -0.88 24.15
C GLY A 57 -10.90 -1.95 23.53
N GLU A 58 -11.35 -2.58 22.43
CA GLU A 58 -10.67 -3.71 21.77
C GLU A 58 -9.94 -3.28 20.49
N THR A 59 -10.05 -2.03 20.05
CA THR A 59 -9.28 -1.51 18.90
C THR A 59 -7.84 -1.25 19.32
N ILE A 60 -6.92 -2.07 18.81
CA ILE A 60 -5.48 -2.02 19.10
C ILE A 60 -4.81 -1.03 18.15
N ILE A 61 -4.84 -1.32 16.84
CA ILE A 61 -4.39 -0.39 15.81
C ILE A 61 -5.62 0.32 15.24
N ARG A 62 -5.67 1.64 15.44
CA ARG A 62 -6.78 2.49 15.00
C ARG A 62 -6.53 3.02 13.58
N PRO A 63 -7.57 3.58 12.91
CA PRO A 63 -7.39 4.22 11.62
C PRO A 63 -6.26 5.25 11.64
N GLY A 64 -5.36 5.18 10.66
CA GLY A 64 -4.22 6.08 10.52
C GLY A 64 -2.99 5.73 11.38
N GLN A 65 -3.01 4.65 12.18
CA GLN A 65 -1.85 4.23 12.98
C GLN A 65 -1.02 3.12 12.31
N GLY A 66 -1.57 2.39 11.35
CA GLY A 66 -0.87 1.32 10.64
C GLY A 66 -1.58 0.92 9.35
N ASP A 67 -0.97 0.00 8.60
CA ASP A 67 -1.45 -0.45 7.27
C ASP A 67 -2.72 -1.30 7.31
N ALA A 68 -3.07 -1.81 8.49
CA ALA A 68 -4.32 -2.54 8.72
C ALA A 68 -4.85 -2.23 10.13
N ALA A 69 -6.18 -2.21 10.27
CA ALA A 69 -6.80 -2.09 11.58
C ALA A 69 -6.65 -3.42 12.34
N VAL A 70 -6.40 -3.36 13.65
CA VAL A 70 -6.32 -4.56 14.51
C VAL A 70 -7.31 -4.44 15.64
N VAL A 71 -8.20 -5.43 15.75
CA VAL A 71 -9.19 -5.53 16.83
C VAL A 71 -8.90 -6.78 17.66
N ALA A 72 -8.71 -6.63 18.96
CA ALA A 72 -8.50 -7.71 19.88
C ALA A 72 -9.72 -8.63 19.97
N ILE A 73 -9.45 -9.92 20.12
CA ILE A 73 -10.42 -10.94 20.51
C ILE A 73 -9.91 -11.52 21.82
N PRO A 74 -10.51 -11.13 22.97
CA PRO A 74 -10.09 -11.66 24.25
C PRO A 74 -10.31 -13.17 24.33
N ASP A 75 -9.22 -13.95 24.27
CA ASP A 75 -9.26 -15.40 24.47
C ASP A 75 -9.08 -15.70 25.96
N GLN A 76 -10.11 -15.38 26.75
CA GLN A 76 -10.17 -15.57 28.20
C GLN A 76 -9.92 -17.02 28.64
N ARG A 77 -10.10 -18.00 27.74
CA ARG A 77 -9.92 -19.43 28.04
C ARG A 77 -8.47 -19.88 27.94
N HIS A 78 -7.69 -19.25 27.06
CA HIS A 78 -6.31 -19.63 26.82
C HIS A 78 -5.30 -18.59 27.33
N GLY A 79 -5.77 -17.48 27.89
CA GLY A 79 -4.91 -16.40 28.39
C GLY A 79 -4.13 -15.70 27.26
N GLN A 80 -4.66 -15.73 26.04
CA GLN A 80 -4.04 -15.10 24.86
C GLN A 80 -4.85 -13.88 24.44
N ASN A 81 -4.17 -12.77 24.16
CA ASN A 81 -4.77 -11.61 23.52
C ASN A 81 -4.51 -11.71 22.01
N LYS A 82 -5.35 -12.48 21.31
CA LYS A 82 -5.33 -12.54 19.84
C LYS A 82 -6.04 -11.34 19.26
N GLY A 83 -5.84 -11.06 17.98
CA GLY A 83 -6.60 -10.03 17.28
C GLY A 83 -6.86 -10.39 15.83
N LEU A 84 -7.89 -9.79 15.26
CA LEU A 84 -8.12 -9.79 13.82
C LEU A 84 -7.56 -8.52 13.22
N ALA A 85 -6.74 -8.69 12.19
CA ALA A 85 -6.28 -7.60 11.36
C ALA A 85 -7.15 -7.52 10.09
N MET A 86 -7.52 -6.31 9.68
CA MET A 86 -8.40 -6.07 8.54
C MET A 86 -7.90 -4.89 7.71
N THR A 87 -7.95 -5.03 6.40
CA THR A 87 -7.62 -3.95 5.45
C THR A 87 -8.45 -4.10 4.18
N THR A 88 -8.55 -3.04 3.37
CA THR A 88 -9.27 -3.05 2.10
C THR A 88 -8.52 -2.27 1.05
N ASP A 89 -8.23 -2.88 -0.09
CA ASP A 89 -7.39 -2.28 -1.12
C ASP A 89 -7.99 -2.44 -2.53
N VAL A 90 -7.76 -1.42 -3.35
CA VAL A 90 -7.93 -1.44 -4.81
C VAL A 90 -7.25 -0.22 -5.41
N ASN A 91 -6.52 -0.42 -6.50
CA ASN A 91 -6.07 0.67 -7.35
C ASN A 91 -6.86 0.68 -8.68
N PRO A 92 -7.89 1.54 -8.83
CA PRO A 92 -8.68 1.59 -10.05
C PRO A 92 -7.87 2.02 -11.28
N ARG A 93 -6.76 2.77 -11.09
CA ARG A 93 -5.87 3.18 -12.20
C ARG A 93 -5.16 1.96 -12.76
N TYR A 94 -4.59 1.12 -11.89
CA TYR A 94 -3.99 -0.13 -12.32
C TYR A 94 -5.00 -1.05 -12.97
N CYS A 95 -6.19 -1.18 -12.38
CA CYS A 95 -7.24 -2.05 -12.93
C CYS A 95 -7.78 -1.56 -14.28
N LEU A 96 -7.72 -0.26 -14.55
CA LEU A 96 -8.04 0.30 -15.87
C LEU A 96 -6.94 0.02 -16.90
N LEU A 97 -5.67 0.15 -16.49
CA LEU A 97 -4.50 -0.02 -17.35
C LEU A 97 -4.22 -1.49 -17.68
N ASP A 98 -4.32 -2.35 -16.68
CA ASP A 98 -4.16 -3.79 -16.79
C ASP A 98 -5.08 -4.47 -15.76
N PRO A 99 -6.30 -4.87 -16.13
CA PRO A 99 -7.24 -5.45 -15.18
C PRO A 99 -6.72 -6.73 -14.49
N TYR A 100 -5.84 -7.50 -15.16
CA TYR A 100 -5.27 -8.71 -14.58
C TYR A 100 -4.26 -8.36 -13.49
N HIS A 101 -3.29 -7.50 -13.80
CA HIS A 101 -2.27 -7.11 -12.83
C HIS A 101 -2.81 -6.17 -11.75
N GLY A 102 -3.77 -5.28 -12.07
CA GLY A 102 -4.41 -4.40 -11.08
C GLY A 102 -5.22 -5.16 -10.04
N ALA A 103 -6.02 -6.16 -10.46
CA ALA A 103 -6.78 -6.97 -9.51
C ALA A 103 -5.89 -7.93 -8.71
N MET A 104 -4.84 -8.47 -9.34
CA MET A 104 -3.79 -9.24 -8.65
C MET A 104 -3.09 -8.39 -7.58
N GLN A 105 -2.77 -7.13 -7.92
CA GLN A 105 -2.11 -6.20 -7.02
C GLN A 105 -2.99 -5.86 -5.81
N ALA A 106 -4.30 -5.67 -5.97
CA ALA A 106 -5.22 -5.44 -4.84
C ALA A 106 -5.20 -6.59 -3.82
N VAL A 107 -5.14 -7.85 -4.27
CA VAL A 107 -4.97 -9.00 -3.36
C VAL A 107 -3.59 -8.99 -2.70
N ALA A 108 -2.54 -8.68 -3.45
CA ALA A 108 -1.17 -8.61 -2.95
C ALA A 108 -0.98 -7.50 -1.90
N GLU A 109 -1.60 -6.35 -2.10
CA GLU A 109 -1.55 -5.20 -1.18
C GLU A 109 -2.25 -5.53 0.14
N THR A 110 -3.46 -6.10 0.11
CA THR A 110 -4.10 -6.55 1.37
C THR A 110 -3.25 -7.58 2.11
N TYR A 111 -2.59 -8.51 1.41
CA TYR A 111 -1.69 -9.48 2.02
C TYR A 111 -0.49 -8.78 2.69
N ARG A 112 0.09 -7.79 2.02
CA ARG A 112 1.25 -7.03 2.49
C ARG A 112 0.92 -6.11 3.66
N ASN A 113 -0.19 -5.39 3.60
CA ASN A 113 -0.71 -4.55 4.69
C ASN A 113 -0.93 -5.38 5.96
N LEU A 114 -1.48 -6.59 5.84
CA LEU A 114 -1.61 -7.51 6.98
C LEU A 114 -0.26 -7.97 7.52
N CYS A 115 0.71 -8.27 6.65
CA CYS A 115 2.06 -8.64 7.09
C CYS A 115 2.77 -7.48 7.81
N ALA A 116 2.54 -6.24 7.37
CA ALA A 116 3.14 -5.05 7.95
C ALA A 116 2.69 -4.80 9.39
N VAL A 117 1.46 -5.19 9.75
CA VAL A 117 0.99 -5.15 11.16
C VAL A 117 1.31 -6.44 11.94
N GLY A 118 2.10 -7.34 11.37
CA GLY A 118 2.49 -8.62 12.01
C GLY A 118 1.42 -9.73 11.93
N ALA A 119 0.30 -9.50 11.24
CA ALA A 119 -0.77 -10.48 11.13
C ALA A 119 -0.43 -11.58 10.12
N LYS A 120 -0.87 -12.81 10.38
CA LYS A 120 -0.90 -13.88 9.37
C LYS A 120 -2.14 -13.69 8.48
N PRO A 121 -2.00 -13.47 7.16
CA PRO A 121 -3.13 -13.45 6.24
C PRO A 121 -3.88 -14.78 6.23
N LEU A 122 -5.21 -14.75 6.20
CA LEU A 122 -6.07 -15.95 6.32
C LEU A 122 -7.09 -16.10 5.19
N ALA A 123 -7.78 -15.02 4.82
CA ALA A 123 -8.81 -15.05 3.79
C ALA A 123 -9.08 -13.65 3.22
N ILE A 124 -9.68 -13.61 2.03
CA ILE A 124 -10.21 -12.38 1.44
C ILE A 124 -11.72 -12.42 1.23
N THR A 125 -12.32 -11.24 1.16
CA THR A 125 -13.62 -11.01 0.54
C THR A 125 -13.45 -10.09 -0.65
N ASP A 126 -14.19 -10.30 -1.74
CA ASP A 126 -14.11 -9.46 -2.94
C ASP A 126 -15.42 -8.70 -3.20
N ASN A 127 -15.32 -7.44 -3.59
CA ASN A 127 -16.45 -6.62 -4.03
C ASN A 127 -16.17 -6.12 -5.45
N LEU A 128 -16.67 -6.87 -6.43
CA LEU A 128 -16.40 -6.69 -7.85
C LEU A 128 -17.36 -5.67 -8.45
N ASN A 129 -16.88 -4.48 -8.81
CA ASN A 129 -17.69 -3.42 -9.42
C ASN A 129 -17.23 -3.14 -10.85
N PHE A 130 -18.10 -3.42 -11.82
CA PHE A 130 -17.82 -3.29 -13.25
C PHE A 130 -18.99 -2.66 -14.01
N GLY A 131 -18.72 -2.16 -15.22
CA GLY A 131 -19.73 -1.64 -16.15
C GLY A 131 -20.65 -2.72 -16.72
N ASN A 132 -21.22 -2.46 -17.90
CA ASN A 132 -22.15 -3.37 -18.55
C ASN A 132 -21.42 -4.61 -19.14
N PRO A 133 -21.64 -5.83 -18.61
CA PRO A 133 -20.95 -7.05 -19.04
C PRO A 133 -21.38 -7.53 -20.44
N GLN A 134 -22.38 -6.91 -21.06
CA GLN A 134 -22.77 -7.21 -22.44
C GLN A 134 -21.81 -6.60 -23.47
N ARG A 135 -20.96 -5.66 -23.04
CA ARG A 135 -19.91 -5.07 -23.88
C ARG A 135 -18.65 -5.93 -23.81
N PRO A 136 -18.13 -6.46 -24.94
CA PRO A 136 -16.99 -7.37 -24.93
C PRO A 136 -15.75 -6.83 -24.21
N GLU A 137 -15.51 -5.53 -24.25
CA GLU A 137 -14.38 -4.87 -23.59
C GLU A 137 -14.55 -4.80 -22.06
N ILE A 138 -15.76 -4.60 -21.55
CA ILE A 138 -16.03 -4.59 -20.11
C ILE A 138 -16.00 -6.02 -19.56
N MET A 139 -16.56 -6.97 -20.33
CA MET A 139 -16.47 -8.39 -19.98
C MET A 139 -15.01 -8.85 -19.97
N ALA A 140 -14.16 -8.34 -20.87
CA ALA A 140 -12.73 -8.64 -20.87
C ALA A 140 -12.03 -8.16 -19.60
N GLN A 141 -12.35 -6.95 -19.13
CA GLN A 141 -11.85 -6.42 -17.86
C GLN A 141 -12.28 -7.29 -16.68
N PHE A 142 -13.55 -7.68 -16.62
CA PHE A 142 -14.09 -8.54 -15.56
C PHE A 142 -13.40 -9.91 -15.52
N VAL A 143 -13.28 -10.58 -16.67
CA VAL A 143 -12.61 -11.88 -16.78
C VAL A 143 -11.13 -11.78 -16.40
N ALA A 144 -10.43 -10.74 -16.88
CA ALA A 144 -9.03 -10.53 -16.54
C ALA A 144 -8.82 -10.28 -15.05
N ALA A 145 -9.68 -9.46 -14.42
CA ALA A 145 -9.62 -9.19 -12.99
C ALA A 145 -9.82 -10.47 -12.15
N ILE A 146 -10.84 -11.29 -12.46
CA ILE A 146 -11.06 -12.56 -11.76
C ILE A 146 -9.85 -13.49 -11.89
N LYS A 147 -9.23 -13.56 -13.07
CA LYS A 147 -8.01 -14.36 -13.27
C LYS A 147 -6.82 -13.84 -12.48
N GLY A 148 -6.69 -12.52 -12.35
CA GLY A 148 -5.67 -11.88 -11.51
C GLY A 148 -5.85 -12.22 -10.02
N ILE A 149 -7.10 -12.14 -9.53
CA ILE A 149 -7.47 -12.52 -8.17
C ILE A 149 -7.20 -14.00 -7.92
N ASP A 150 -7.64 -14.91 -8.82
CA ASP A 150 -7.39 -16.36 -8.68
C ASP A 150 -5.89 -16.68 -8.61
N ALA A 151 -5.08 -16.08 -9.48
CA ALA A 151 -3.64 -16.26 -9.47
C ALA A 151 -3.01 -15.80 -8.14
N ALA A 152 -3.40 -14.63 -7.64
CA ALA A 152 -2.93 -14.11 -6.35
C ALA A 152 -3.34 -14.99 -5.18
N CYS A 153 -4.62 -15.36 -5.08
CA CYS A 153 -5.15 -16.20 -4.01
C CYS A 153 -4.44 -17.55 -3.93
N ARG A 154 -4.17 -18.18 -5.09
CA ARG A 154 -3.45 -19.46 -5.16
C ARG A 154 -2.00 -19.33 -4.71
N ALA A 155 -1.30 -18.29 -5.17
CA ALA A 155 0.12 -18.12 -4.86
C ALA A 155 0.35 -17.76 -3.38
N LEU A 156 -0.53 -16.91 -2.83
CA LEU A 156 -0.43 -16.40 -1.47
C LEU A 156 -1.11 -17.30 -0.41
N ASP A 157 -1.77 -18.38 -0.83
CA ASP A 157 -2.59 -19.23 0.05
C ASP A 157 -3.65 -18.41 0.82
N TYR A 158 -4.39 -17.61 0.05
CA TYR A 158 -5.25 -16.54 0.57
C TYR A 158 -6.65 -16.64 -0.03
N PRO A 159 -7.49 -17.59 0.44
CA PRO A 159 -8.75 -17.97 -0.21
C PRO A 159 -9.83 -16.88 -0.12
N VAL A 160 -10.64 -16.77 -1.17
CA VAL A 160 -11.89 -16.01 -1.16
C VAL A 160 -12.93 -16.76 -0.32
N VAL A 161 -13.47 -16.13 0.73
CA VAL A 161 -14.47 -16.73 1.62
C VAL A 161 -15.86 -16.10 1.51
N SER A 162 -15.94 -14.91 0.95
CA SER A 162 -17.19 -14.19 0.68
C SER A 162 -16.98 -13.18 -0.45
N GLY A 163 -18.07 -12.60 -0.94
CA GLY A 163 -17.97 -11.53 -1.91
C GLY A 163 -19.30 -10.98 -2.40
N ASN A 164 -19.20 -9.99 -3.29
CA ASN A 164 -20.31 -9.35 -3.99
C ASN A 164 -19.90 -9.01 -5.42
N VAL A 165 -20.86 -9.06 -6.35
CA VAL A 165 -20.65 -8.65 -7.74
C VAL A 165 -21.73 -7.63 -8.12
N SER A 166 -21.28 -6.41 -8.42
CA SER A 166 -22.09 -5.33 -8.95
C SER A 166 -21.71 -5.07 -10.41
N LEU A 167 -22.67 -5.28 -11.31
CA LEU A 167 -22.52 -5.07 -12.75
C LEU A 167 -23.42 -3.90 -13.19
N TYR A 168 -23.21 -3.42 -14.42
CA TYR A 168 -23.97 -2.30 -14.99
C TYR A 168 -23.74 -0.96 -14.27
N ASN A 169 -22.58 -0.78 -13.64
CA ASN A 169 -22.18 0.49 -13.05
C ASN A 169 -21.73 1.46 -14.14
N GLU A 170 -22.68 2.10 -14.80
CA GLU A 170 -22.43 3.04 -15.89
C GLU A 170 -23.36 4.26 -15.79
N THR A 171 -22.85 5.42 -16.21
CA THR A 171 -23.63 6.65 -16.41
C THR A 171 -23.40 7.15 -17.81
N ASP A 172 -24.46 7.47 -18.56
CA ASP A 172 -24.40 7.95 -19.95
C ASP A 172 -23.53 7.06 -20.88
N GLY A 173 -23.62 5.73 -20.69
CA GLY A 173 -22.87 4.74 -21.47
C GLY A 173 -21.37 4.65 -21.15
N ARG A 174 -20.91 5.34 -20.11
CA ARG A 174 -19.54 5.27 -19.59
C ARG A 174 -19.54 4.45 -18.31
N GLY A 175 -18.87 3.30 -18.36
CA GLY A 175 -18.63 2.49 -17.16
C GLY A 175 -17.63 3.15 -16.23
N ILE A 176 -17.75 2.83 -14.95
CA ILE A 176 -16.70 3.12 -13.96
C ILE A 176 -15.39 2.43 -14.37
N PRO A 177 -14.23 2.91 -13.89
CA PRO A 177 -13.02 2.10 -13.89
C PRO A 177 -13.28 0.74 -13.21
N PRO A 178 -12.70 -0.36 -13.71
CA PRO A 178 -12.78 -1.65 -13.04
C PRO A 178 -12.36 -1.51 -11.58
N THR A 179 -13.25 -1.85 -10.64
CA THR A 179 -13.00 -1.67 -9.21
C THR A 179 -13.28 -2.96 -8.44
N PRO A 180 -12.38 -3.96 -8.54
CA PRO A 180 -12.44 -5.17 -7.72
C PRO A 180 -11.83 -4.89 -6.34
N THR A 181 -12.61 -4.32 -5.43
CA THR A 181 -12.14 -4.05 -4.05
C THR A 181 -11.94 -5.35 -3.31
N ILE A 182 -10.75 -5.52 -2.72
CA ILE A 182 -10.41 -6.70 -1.93
C ILE A 182 -10.36 -6.31 -0.46
N GLY A 183 -11.11 -7.02 0.38
CA GLY A 183 -10.99 -6.94 1.84
C GLY A 183 -10.15 -8.10 2.34
N GLY A 184 -9.09 -7.81 3.06
CA GLY A 184 -8.20 -8.79 3.66
C GLY A 184 -8.49 -9.05 5.14
N LEU A 185 -8.37 -10.30 5.57
CA LEU A 185 -8.49 -10.72 6.97
C LEU A 185 -7.25 -11.51 7.39
N GLY A 186 -6.67 -11.11 8.53
CA GLY A 186 -5.51 -11.76 9.13
C GLY A 186 -5.66 -11.99 10.63
N LEU A 187 -4.80 -12.85 11.18
CA LEU A 187 -4.72 -13.14 12.60
C LEU A 187 -3.43 -12.58 13.20
N VAL A 188 -3.56 -11.74 14.20
CA VAL A 188 -2.47 -11.34 15.10
C VAL A 188 -2.48 -12.30 16.28
N ALA A 189 -1.37 -13.01 16.51
CA ALA A 189 -1.28 -13.99 17.59
C ALA A 189 -1.24 -13.33 18.97
N HIS A 190 -0.57 -12.19 19.07
CA HIS A 190 -0.39 -11.39 20.29
C HIS A 190 -0.54 -9.91 19.95
N VAL A 191 -1.67 -9.32 20.29
CA VAL A 191 -1.98 -7.91 19.92
C VAL A 191 -1.06 -6.90 20.59
N ASP A 192 -0.47 -7.25 21.73
CA ASP A 192 0.48 -6.39 22.45
C ASP A 192 1.78 -6.14 21.66
N HIS A 193 2.00 -6.89 20.57
CA HIS A 193 3.14 -6.74 19.67
C HIS A 193 2.73 -6.31 18.25
N ALA A 194 1.46 -5.97 18.00
CA ALA A 194 1.04 -5.53 16.67
C ALA A 194 1.88 -4.32 16.21
N LEU A 195 2.33 -4.33 14.95
CA LEU A 195 3.22 -3.30 14.43
C LEU A 195 2.42 -2.10 13.89
N GLU A 196 2.82 -0.90 14.29
CA GLU A 196 2.29 0.38 13.83
C GLU A 196 3.33 1.12 12.95
N LEU A 197 2.91 2.27 12.37
CA LEU A 197 3.79 3.22 11.71
C LEU A 197 4.70 3.95 12.72
N ALA A 198 4.13 4.29 13.88
CA ALA A 198 4.84 4.98 14.94
C ALA A 198 5.67 4.00 15.77
N THR A 199 6.85 4.45 16.20
CA THR A 199 7.69 3.74 17.14
C THR A 199 7.39 4.23 18.55
N ASP A 200 7.09 3.30 19.47
CA ASP A 200 6.87 3.62 20.90
C ASP A 200 8.14 4.10 21.61
N ASN A 201 9.31 3.83 21.01
CA ASN A 201 10.62 4.11 21.55
C ASN A 201 11.30 5.13 20.66
N ASN A 202 11.55 6.34 21.19
CA ASN A 202 12.28 7.44 20.54
C ASN A 202 13.07 6.99 19.29
N PRO A 203 12.66 7.36 18.07
CA PRO A 203 13.25 6.85 16.82
C PRO A 203 14.73 7.22 16.65
N GLU A 204 15.27 8.11 17.49
CA GLU A 204 16.70 8.38 17.57
C GLU A 204 17.52 7.11 17.87
N GLY A 205 18.40 6.75 16.94
CA GLY A 205 19.21 5.51 17.02
C GLY A 205 18.63 4.33 16.24
N MET A 206 17.46 4.50 15.63
CA MET A 206 16.89 3.54 14.68
C MET A 206 17.30 3.85 13.24
N VAL A 207 17.27 2.81 12.41
CA VAL A 207 17.54 2.88 10.97
C VAL A 207 16.32 2.38 10.23
N VAL A 208 15.99 3.05 9.12
CA VAL A 208 14.99 2.54 8.19
C VAL A 208 15.68 1.68 7.14
N MET A 209 15.24 0.43 7.04
CA MET A 209 15.68 -0.53 6.04
C MET A 209 14.63 -0.65 4.94
N LEU A 210 15.05 -0.66 3.67
CA LEU A 210 14.22 -0.93 2.51
C LEU A 210 14.32 -2.40 2.13
N LEU A 211 13.20 -3.10 2.18
CA LEU A 211 13.04 -4.43 1.60
C LEU A 211 12.48 -4.33 0.19
N GLY A 212 13.12 -5.01 -0.77
CA GLY A 212 12.61 -5.23 -2.12
C GLY A 212 13.08 -4.25 -3.18
N GLY A 213 14.01 -3.35 -2.84
CA GLY A 213 14.76 -2.54 -3.78
C GLY A 213 14.11 -1.21 -4.17
N LYS A 214 14.87 -0.37 -4.86
CA LYS A 214 14.46 0.96 -5.32
C LYS A 214 13.33 0.91 -6.35
N GLY A 215 12.58 2.00 -6.50
CA GLY A 215 11.57 2.12 -7.54
C GLY A 215 12.14 2.04 -8.97
N SER A 216 11.38 1.41 -9.85
CA SER A 216 11.63 1.26 -11.29
C SER A 216 10.39 1.48 -12.16
N HIS A 217 9.18 1.38 -11.60
CA HIS A 217 7.92 1.43 -12.36
C HIS A 217 7.12 2.71 -12.12
N LEU A 218 7.02 3.60 -13.11
CA LEU A 218 6.22 4.82 -13.04
C LEU A 218 4.90 4.76 -13.84
N GLY A 219 4.70 3.75 -14.68
CA GLY A 219 3.46 3.62 -15.46
C GLY A 219 2.24 3.53 -14.55
N GLY A 220 1.23 4.36 -14.83
CA GLY A 220 0.00 4.45 -14.02
C GLY A 220 0.18 4.97 -12.60
N SER A 221 1.37 5.45 -12.24
CA SER A 221 1.67 5.81 -10.86
C SER A 221 0.94 7.07 -10.41
N ALA A 222 0.80 7.25 -9.10
CA ALA A 222 0.29 8.49 -8.52
C ALA A 222 1.08 9.72 -9.01
N LEU A 223 2.40 9.60 -9.16
CA LEU A 223 3.21 10.68 -9.74
C LEU A 223 2.77 11.01 -11.18
N VAL A 224 2.59 10.00 -12.03
CA VAL A 224 2.24 10.24 -13.45
C VAL A 224 0.80 10.72 -13.60
N VAL A 225 -0.13 10.15 -12.83
CA VAL A 225 -1.56 10.45 -12.95
C VAL A 225 -1.94 11.72 -12.18
N ASP A 226 -1.59 11.81 -10.90
CA ASP A 226 -2.08 12.85 -10.01
C ASP A 226 -1.20 14.11 -10.01
N VAL A 227 0.10 13.99 -10.31
CA VAL A 227 1.01 15.15 -10.41
C VAL A 227 1.19 15.62 -11.85
N LEU A 228 1.42 14.70 -12.80
CA LEU A 228 1.62 15.06 -14.21
C LEU A 228 0.32 15.11 -15.01
N GLY A 229 -0.80 14.61 -14.47
CA GLY A 229 -2.12 14.67 -15.12
C GLY A 229 -2.28 13.71 -16.30
N ARG A 230 -1.54 12.59 -16.32
CA ARG A 230 -1.50 11.68 -17.48
C ARG A 230 -1.80 10.24 -17.09
N MET A 231 -2.68 9.58 -17.85
CA MET A 231 -2.96 8.15 -17.70
C MET A 231 -2.11 7.37 -18.72
N GLU A 232 -0.82 7.19 -18.41
CA GLU A 232 0.20 6.61 -19.29
C GLU A 232 0.99 5.51 -18.60
N GLY A 233 1.51 4.55 -19.38
CA GLY A 233 2.25 3.40 -18.88
C GLY A 233 1.34 2.22 -18.48
N PRO A 234 1.85 0.98 -18.52
CA PRO A 234 1.14 -0.16 -17.96
C PRO A 234 1.11 -0.10 -16.42
N ALA A 235 0.24 -0.89 -15.79
CA ALA A 235 0.28 -1.10 -14.34
C ALA A 235 1.57 -1.83 -13.93
N PRO A 236 2.06 -1.66 -12.69
CA PRO A 236 3.20 -2.41 -12.18
C PRO A 236 2.88 -3.91 -12.15
N LYS A 237 3.85 -4.73 -12.59
CA LYS A 237 3.73 -6.19 -12.48
C LYS A 237 3.89 -6.61 -11.03
N THR A 238 3.08 -7.58 -10.62
CA THR A 238 3.16 -8.18 -9.29
C THR A 238 3.83 -9.55 -9.37
N ASP A 239 4.99 -9.69 -8.73
CA ASP A 239 5.64 -10.99 -8.54
C ASP A 239 5.14 -11.61 -7.23
N LEU A 240 4.17 -12.52 -7.34
CA LEU A 240 3.53 -13.16 -6.19
C LEU A 240 4.49 -14.07 -5.40
N THR A 241 5.58 -14.54 -6.01
CA THR A 241 6.60 -15.33 -5.29
C THR A 241 7.38 -14.40 -4.38
N LYS A 242 7.80 -13.24 -4.89
CA LYS A 242 8.47 -12.19 -4.11
C LYS A 242 7.56 -11.64 -3.03
N GLU A 243 6.28 -11.38 -3.35
CA GLU A 243 5.27 -10.88 -2.41
C GLU A 243 5.12 -11.78 -1.20
N ARG A 244 4.92 -13.09 -1.44
CA ARG A 244 4.83 -14.09 -0.39
C ARG A 244 6.11 -14.14 0.45
N ALA A 245 7.25 -14.25 -0.20
CA ALA A 245 8.54 -14.43 0.44
C ALA A 245 8.88 -13.23 1.35
N HIS A 246 8.62 -12.01 0.88
CA HIS A 246 8.85 -10.80 1.66
C HIS A 246 7.86 -10.66 2.83
N GLY A 247 6.57 -10.92 2.61
CA GLY A 247 5.60 -10.88 3.73
C GLY A 247 5.85 -11.97 4.79
N GLU A 248 6.28 -13.17 4.39
CA GLU A 248 6.73 -14.21 5.32
C GLU A 248 8.00 -13.78 6.08
N PHE A 249 8.95 -13.14 5.41
CA PHE A 249 10.18 -12.62 6.02
C PHE A 249 9.89 -11.52 7.04
N VAL A 250 9.05 -10.53 6.71
CA VAL A 250 8.64 -9.47 7.63
C VAL A 250 7.99 -10.04 8.89
N ARG A 251 7.05 -11.00 8.73
CA ARG A 251 6.41 -11.65 9.87
C ARG A 251 7.38 -12.49 10.71
N ALA A 252 8.37 -13.13 10.10
CA ALA A 252 9.41 -13.86 10.83
C ALA A 252 10.28 -12.90 11.66
N LEU A 253 10.71 -11.78 11.08
CA LEU A 253 11.46 -10.75 11.81
C LEU A 253 10.64 -10.13 12.95
N HIS A 254 9.33 -9.93 12.72
CA HIS A 254 8.40 -9.47 13.74
C HIS A 254 8.29 -10.46 14.91
N GLN A 255 8.16 -11.77 14.63
CA GLN A 255 8.13 -12.82 15.67
C GLN A 255 9.43 -12.90 16.48
N GLU A 256 10.56 -12.49 15.89
CA GLU A 256 11.86 -12.41 16.55
C GLU A 256 12.09 -11.05 17.25
N GLU A 257 11.08 -10.18 17.29
CA GLU A 257 11.13 -8.83 17.90
C GLU A 257 12.25 -7.95 17.31
N LYS A 258 12.54 -8.10 16.00
CA LYS A 258 13.61 -7.37 15.31
C LYS A 258 13.14 -6.09 14.61
N ILE A 259 11.82 -5.86 14.53
CA ILE A 259 11.21 -4.72 13.86
C ILE A 259 10.42 -3.93 14.89
N MET A 260 10.62 -2.61 14.90
CA MET A 260 9.94 -1.68 15.81
C MET A 260 8.71 -1.03 15.17
N ALA A 261 8.78 -0.79 13.86
CA ALA A 261 7.68 -0.30 13.04
C ALA A 261 7.86 -0.83 11.62
N CYS A 262 6.75 -1.02 10.91
CA CYS A 262 6.76 -1.51 9.54
C CYS A 262 5.74 -0.72 8.74
N HIS A 263 6.08 -0.45 7.50
CA HIS A 263 5.18 0.16 6.54
C HIS A 263 5.35 -0.47 5.17
N ASP A 264 4.25 -0.75 4.51
CA ASP A 264 4.18 -1.10 3.10
C ASP A 264 4.72 0.05 2.19
N ILE A 265 5.04 -0.27 0.93
CA ILE A 265 5.34 0.74 -0.10
C ILE A 265 4.40 0.52 -1.28
N SER A 266 3.41 1.41 -1.40
CA SER A 266 2.32 1.34 -2.37
C SER A 266 2.30 2.58 -3.28
N GLU A 267 1.21 3.35 -3.26
CA GLU A 267 1.02 4.55 -4.08
C GLU A 267 1.98 5.68 -3.65
N GLY A 268 2.55 6.40 -4.63
CA GLY A 268 3.56 7.43 -4.38
C GLY A 268 4.96 6.90 -4.00
N GLY A 269 5.11 5.58 -3.85
CA GLY A 269 6.39 4.91 -3.67
C GLY A 269 7.09 5.22 -2.33
N ILE A 270 8.41 5.05 -2.33
CA ILE A 270 9.27 5.22 -1.14
C ILE A 270 9.15 6.63 -0.56
N ALA A 271 8.98 7.66 -1.40
CA ALA A 271 8.85 9.04 -0.92
C ALA A 271 7.59 9.25 -0.07
N MET A 272 6.45 8.71 -0.50
CA MET A 272 5.19 8.81 0.23
C MET A 272 5.25 8.02 1.54
N ALA A 273 5.64 6.75 1.46
CA ALA A 273 5.76 5.88 2.63
C ALA A 273 6.76 6.44 3.68
N MET A 274 7.85 7.09 3.24
CA MET A 274 8.77 7.77 4.15
C MET A 274 8.18 9.02 4.79
N ALA A 275 7.41 9.81 4.04
CA ALA A 275 6.70 10.95 4.60
C ALA A 275 5.71 10.52 5.69
N GLU A 276 4.96 9.44 5.46
CA GLU A 276 4.01 8.87 6.40
C GLU A 276 4.70 8.39 7.69
N LEU A 277 5.80 7.64 7.57
CA LEU A 277 6.63 7.28 8.73
C LEU A 277 7.16 8.50 9.50
N CYS A 278 7.67 9.52 8.80
CA CYS A 278 8.15 10.75 9.43
C CYS A 278 7.03 11.48 10.19
N MET A 279 5.84 11.59 9.58
CA MET A 279 4.70 12.25 10.19
C MET A 279 4.18 11.50 11.43
N ALA A 280 4.08 10.16 11.34
CA ALA A 280 3.64 9.29 12.43
C ALA A 280 4.59 9.35 13.64
N ASN A 281 5.89 9.49 13.39
CA ASN A 281 6.92 9.53 14.44
C ASN A 281 7.30 10.96 14.91
N ASP A 282 6.71 12.01 14.32
CA ASP A 282 7.10 13.42 14.51
C ASP A 282 8.62 13.69 14.43
N ILE A 283 9.30 13.02 13.49
CA ILE A 283 10.74 13.19 13.26
C ILE A 283 11.05 13.23 11.76
N GLY A 284 12.01 14.06 11.36
CA GLY A 284 12.49 14.11 9.99
C GLY A 284 13.34 12.89 9.62
N PHE A 285 13.83 12.87 8.39
CA PHE A 285 14.66 11.78 7.88
C PHE A 285 15.58 12.29 6.78
N ALA A 286 16.79 11.73 6.70
CA ALA A 286 17.73 12.04 5.63
C ALA A 286 18.10 10.77 4.84
N PHE A 287 17.79 10.76 3.55
CA PHE A 287 18.19 9.68 2.66
C PHE A 287 19.72 9.63 2.52
N GLN A 288 20.31 8.45 2.73
CA GLN A 288 21.71 8.18 2.39
C GLN A 288 21.91 8.04 0.88
N LYS A 289 20.86 7.68 0.15
CA LYS A 289 20.85 7.45 -1.30
C LYS A 289 20.69 8.77 -2.08
N THR A 290 21.72 9.61 -2.07
CA THR A 290 21.66 10.96 -2.67
C THR A 290 21.70 10.97 -4.21
N ASP A 291 21.92 9.81 -4.85
CA ASP A 291 21.93 9.64 -6.30
C ASP A 291 20.56 9.24 -6.88
N TRP A 292 19.55 9.03 -6.03
CA TRP A 292 18.23 8.56 -6.45
C TRP A 292 17.39 9.66 -7.10
N GLY A 293 16.87 9.36 -8.30
CA GLY A 293 15.97 10.23 -9.05
C GLY A 293 14.49 9.93 -8.80
N MET A 294 13.62 10.61 -9.56
CA MET A 294 12.15 10.49 -9.46
C MET A 294 11.68 9.03 -9.53
N THR A 295 12.16 8.24 -10.50
CA THR A 295 11.78 6.82 -10.65
C THR A 295 12.11 5.99 -9.42
N ASN A 296 13.24 6.26 -8.75
CA ASN A 296 13.66 5.45 -7.60
C ASN A 296 12.81 5.74 -6.36
N LEU A 297 12.34 6.98 -6.21
CA LEU A 297 11.55 7.41 -5.07
C LEU A 297 10.05 7.20 -5.25
N PHE A 298 9.52 7.47 -6.43
CA PHE A 298 8.08 7.46 -6.72
C PHE A 298 7.63 6.25 -7.55
N GLY A 299 8.55 5.34 -7.90
CA GLY A 299 8.19 4.09 -8.54
C GLY A 299 7.35 3.21 -7.62
N GLU A 300 6.26 2.66 -8.15
CA GLU A 300 5.24 1.91 -7.41
C GLU A 300 5.38 0.39 -7.62
N ASP A 301 6.62 -0.09 -7.65
CA ASP A 301 6.95 -1.52 -7.66
C ASP A 301 6.35 -2.24 -6.45
N GLN A 302 5.97 -3.50 -6.62
CA GLN A 302 5.27 -4.29 -5.61
C GLN A 302 6.25 -5.07 -4.71
N SER A 303 5.72 -5.66 -3.63
CA SER A 303 6.47 -6.49 -2.68
C SER A 303 7.60 -5.75 -1.94
N ARG A 304 7.33 -4.52 -1.49
CA ARG A 304 8.31 -3.68 -0.81
C ARG A 304 7.80 -3.20 0.55
N TYR A 305 8.74 -3.03 1.47
CA TYR A 305 8.47 -2.60 2.84
C TYR A 305 9.57 -1.67 3.33
N LEU A 306 9.20 -0.77 4.24
CA LEU A 306 10.07 0.00 5.09
C LEU A 306 10.04 -0.63 6.49
N LEU A 307 11.20 -1.07 6.96
CA LEU A 307 11.35 -1.70 8.28
C LEU A 307 12.17 -0.79 9.17
N VAL A 308 11.61 -0.37 10.30
CA VAL A 308 12.34 0.38 11.32
C VAL A 308 12.97 -0.60 12.29
N VAL A 309 14.28 -0.55 12.41
CA VAL A 309 15.07 -1.49 13.23
C VAL A 309 16.12 -0.76 14.06
N ASP A 310 16.60 -1.40 15.11
CA ASP A 310 17.76 -0.89 15.86
C ASP A 310 19.01 -0.86 14.98
N ALA A 311 19.78 0.23 15.03
CA ALA A 311 20.97 0.38 14.20
C ALA A 311 22.01 -0.74 14.40
N SER A 312 22.07 -1.34 15.60
CA SER A 312 23.03 -2.40 15.93
C SER A 312 22.78 -3.72 15.19
N ILE A 313 21.55 -3.95 14.70
CA ILE A 313 21.19 -5.18 13.98
C ILE A 313 21.10 -5.00 12.46
N ALA A 314 21.16 -3.77 11.96
CA ALA A 314 20.95 -3.46 10.54
C ALA A 314 21.88 -4.25 9.61
N GLU A 315 23.19 -4.30 9.90
CA GLU A 315 24.16 -5.04 9.06
C GLU A 315 23.90 -6.56 9.08
N ALA A 316 23.59 -7.11 10.26
CA ALA A 316 23.27 -8.52 10.41
C ALA A 316 21.98 -8.90 9.65
N LEU A 317 20.96 -8.02 9.68
CA LEU A 317 19.72 -8.20 8.93
C LEU A 317 19.96 -8.16 7.42
N SER A 318 20.73 -7.20 6.91
CA SER A 318 21.11 -7.17 5.48
C SER A 318 21.85 -8.44 5.06
N ALA A 319 22.76 -8.96 5.88
CA ALA A 319 23.46 -10.21 5.59
C ALA A 319 22.51 -11.41 5.58
N HIS A 320 21.55 -11.48 6.51
CA HIS A 320 20.55 -12.53 6.55
C HIS A 320 19.62 -12.48 5.33
N ALA A 321 19.07 -11.31 5.00
CA ALA A 321 18.25 -11.11 3.81
C ALA A 321 18.99 -11.52 2.53
N LYS A 322 20.26 -11.12 2.40
CA LYS A 322 21.10 -11.52 1.27
C LYS A 322 21.29 -13.04 1.15
N SER A 323 21.37 -13.76 2.27
CA SER A 323 21.44 -15.23 2.27
C SER A 323 20.17 -15.89 1.72
N LEU A 324 19.03 -15.18 1.79
CA LEU A 324 17.74 -15.55 1.20
C LEU A 324 17.53 -14.94 -0.20
N THR A 325 18.55 -14.28 -0.76
CA THR A 325 18.50 -13.53 -2.03
C THR A 325 17.61 -12.29 -2.03
N PHE A 326 17.20 -11.81 -0.85
CA PHE A 326 16.40 -10.59 -0.71
C PHE A 326 17.28 -9.35 -0.70
N GLU A 327 16.77 -8.27 -1.29
CA GLU A 327 17.38 -6.94 -1.23
C GLU A 327 16.86 -6.24 0.02
N LEU A 328 17.69 -6.17 1.06
CA LEU A 328 17.42 -5.40 2.28
C LEU A 328 18.60 -4.47 2.56
N GLU A 329 18.38 -3.16 2.43
CA GLU A 329 19.44 -2.16 2.59
C GLU A 329 18.99 -0.96 3.44
N PRO A 330 19.92 -0.32 4.18
CA PRO A 330 19.59 0.90 4.91
C PRO A 330 19.29 2.05 3.92
N LEU A 331 18.19 2.77 4.17
CA LEU A 331 17.86 4.01 3.47
C LEU A 331 18.45 5.24 4.14
N GLY A 332 18.61 5.19 5.46
CA GLY A 332 19.00 6.33 6.28
C GLY A 332 18.50 6.20 7.71
N ALA A 333 18.60 7.30 8.44
CA ALA A 333 18.19 7.37 9.84
C ALA A 333 17.29 8.59 10.05
N PHE A 334 16.43 8.49 11.06
CA PHE A 334 15.62 9.61 11.50
C PHE A 334 16.50 10.74 12.05
N THR A 335 16.16 11.97 11.69
CA THR A 335 16.93 13.16 12.10
C THR A 335 16.14 14.45 11.91
N GLY A 336 16.28 15.36 12.87
CA GLY A 336 15.73 16.73 12.77
C GLY A 336 14.22 16.79 12.56
N ARG A 337 13.77 17.84 11.87
CA ARG A 337 12.34 18.10 11.58
C ARG A 337 12.06 18.28 10.09
N VAL A 338 12.95 17.78 9.24
CA VAL A 338 12.86 17.89 7.77
C VAL A 338 13.04 16.51 7.17
N LEU A 339 12.17 16.14 6.24
CA LEU A 339 12.42 15.05 5.32
C LEU A 339 13.31 15.57 4.19
N GLN A 340 14.59 15.25 4.24
CA GLN A 340 15.61 15.66 3.28
C GLN A 340 15.69 14.64 2.13
N LEU A 341 15.32 15.07 0.93
CA LEU A 341 15.28 14.22 -0.26
C LEU A 341 16.63 14.18 -1.01
N PRO A 342 16.87 13.13 -1.83
CA PRO A 342 18.10 12.95 -2.59
C PRO A 342 18.56 14.13 -3.44
N ASP A 343 17.64 14.86 -4.08
CA ASP A 343 17.97 16.03 -4.91
C ASP A 343 18.41 17.27 -4.11
N GLY A 344 18.48 17.18 -2.78
CA GLY A 344 18.82 18.27 -1.87
C GLY A 344 17.63 19.16 -1.48
N SER A 345 16.44 18.94 -2.04
CA SER A 345 15.20 19.55 -1.55
C SER A 345 14.72 18.87 -0.26
N GLY A 346 13.85 19.55 0.50
CA GLY A 346 13.28 18.96 1.71
C GLY A 346 11.96 19.60 2.08
N LEU A 347 11.20 18.88 2.90
CA LEU A 347 9.91 19.31 3.44
C LEU A 347 9.97 19.26 4.97
N SER A 348 9.54 20.33 5.63
CA SER A 348 9.38 20.28 7.09
C SER A 348 8.21 19.38 7.49
N LEU A 349 8.28 18.79 8.69
CA LEU A 349 7.18 17.98 9.22
C LEU A 349 5.85 18.76 9.27
N ASP A 350 5.91 20.04 9.64
CA ASP A 350 4.73 20.88 9.74
C ASP A 350 4.12 21.13 8.35
N GLU A 351 4.95 21.35 7.32
CA GLU A 351 4.48 21.45 5.94
C GLU A 351 3.81 20.15 5.48
N MET A 352 4.42 18.99 5.72
CA MET A 352 3.85 17.70 5.33
C MET A 352 2.52 17.43 6.05
N LYS A 353 2.46 17.59 7.38
CA LYS A 353 1.25 17.35 8.18
C LYS A 353 0.11 18.27 7.77
N ASN A 354 0.37 19.57 7.60
CA ASN A 354 -0.67 20.53 7.23
C ASN A 354 -1.24 20.27 5.83
N ASN A 355 -0.38 19.93 4.87
CA ASN A 355 -0.80 19.61 3.50
C ASN A 355 -1.57 18.29 3.43
N ASN A 356 -1.07 17.26 4.13
CA ASN A 356 -1.72 15.96 4.20
C ASN A 356 -3.10 16.02 4.88
N MET A 357 -3.26 16.82 5.93
CA MET A 357 -4.56 16.98 6.60
C MET A 357 -5.57 17.81 5.80
N SER A 358 -5.11 18.77 4.99
CA SER A 358 -5.99 19.67 4.25
C SER A 358 -6.40 19.17 2.87
N GLY A 359 -5.85 18.05 2.39
CA GLY A 359 -6.11 17.55 1.03
C GLY A 359 -7.57 17.20 0.74
N LEU A 360 -8.40 16.96 1.76
CA LEU A 360 -9.85 16.73 1.62
C LEU A 360 -10.72 17.95 1.90
N ASP A 361 -10.14 19.05 2.38
CA ASP A 361 -10.89 20.23 2.82
C ASP A 361 -11.82 20.77 1.74
N SER A 362 -11.33 20.85 0.49
CA SER A 362 -12.11 21.38 -0.63
C SER A 362 -13.31 20.52 -1.02
N LEU A 363 -13.26 19.22 -0.69
CA LEU A 363 -14.32 18.25 -0.98
C LEU A 363 -15.35 18.20 0.14
N LEU A 364 -14.92 18.34 1.40
CA LEU A 364 -15.76 18.20 2.58
C LEU A 364 -16.39 19.52 3.04
N LYS A 365 -15.84 20.69 2.68
CA LYS A 365 -16.38 22.01 3.08
C LYS A 365 -17.62 22.46 2.30
N ASN A 366 -18.15 21.64 1.39
CA ASN A 366 -19.33 21.96 0.58
C ASN A 366 -20.66 21.39 1.12
N ASP A 367 -20.68 20.85 2.35
CA ASP A 367 -21.89 20.40 3.03
C ASP A 367 -22.46 21.44 4.03
#